data_AF-A0A257NSN8-F1
#
_entry.id   AF-A0A257NSN8-F1
#
_cell.length_a   1.000
_cell.length_b   1.000
_cell.length_c   1.000
_cell.angle_alpha   90.00
_cell.angle_beta   90.00
_cell.angle_gamma   90.00
#
_symmetry.space_group_name_H-M   'P 1'
#
loop_
_entity.id
_entity.type
_entity.pdbx_description
1 polymer ?
#
loop_
_entity_poly.entity_id
_entity_poly.type
_entity_poly.pdbx_seq_one_letter_code
_entity_poly.pdbx_strand_id
1 'polypeptide(L)'
;ANPFDYNQFINEFEEVTYWHFAWYSQIMAALLFEKTKHIQGHPECKFGQFINQTQIPAAQKEEFNAVRDLHQQMHESARALMATRNDSKEAEEEIFQEFSELQSLFAAACNALLRAAIMTYAKNLA
;
A
#
# COMPACT_ATOMS: atom_id res chain seq x y z
N ALA A 1 5.87 -28.15 4.27
CA ALA A 1 5.22 -26.84 4.02
C ALA A 1 4.61 -26.91 2.64
N ASN A 2 3.36 -26.49 2.47
CA ASN A 2 2.76 -26.42 1.13
C ASN A 2 3.51 -25.35 0.31
N PRO A 3 3.72 -25.58 -0.99
CA PRO A 3 4.31 -24.58 -1.87
C PRO A 3 3.41 -23.34 -1.91
N PHE A 4 4.03 -22.16 -2.03
CA PHE A 4 3.32 -20.89 -2.14
C PHE A 4 2.43 -20.89 -3.40
N ASP A 5 1.15 -20.56 -3.25
CA ASP A 5 0.20 -20.47 -4.38
C ASP A 5 0.33 -19.11 -5.07
N TYR A 6 1.19 -19.06 -6.09
CA TYR A 6 1.39 -17.85 -6.88
C TYR A 6 0.14 -17.42 -7.65
N ASN A 7 -0.70 -18.37 -8.10
CA ASN A 7 -1.90 -18.03 -8.87
C ASN A 7 -2.92 -17.31 -7.98
N GLN A 8 -3.17 -17.86 -6.78
CA GLN A 8 -4.03 -17.21 -5.79
C GLN A 8 -3.47 -15.83 -5.41
N PHE A 9 -2.17 -15.75 -5.10
CA PHE A 9 -1.53 -14.47 -4.74
C PHE A 9 -1.70 -13.42 -5.83
N ILE A 10 -1.42 -13.73 -7.10
CA ILE A 10 -1.51 -12.79 -8.22
C ILE A 10 -2.95 -12.25 -8.35
N ASN A 11 -3.95 -13.13 -8.31
CA ASN A 11 -5.35 -12.75 -8.44
C ASN A 11 -5.83 -11.86 -7.29
N GLU A 12 -5.38 -12.12 -6.06
CA GLU A 12 -5.75 -11.29 -4.90
C GLU A 12 -4.97 -9.98 -4.83
N PHE A 13 -3.75 -9.94 -5.38
CA PHE A 13 -2.86 -8.78 -5.34
C PHE A 13 -3.16 -7.72 -6.43
N GLU A 14 -3.80 -8.09 -7.55
CA GLU A 14 -3.94 -7.19 -8.70
C GLU A 14 -4.66 -5.87 -8.38
N GLU A 15 -5.63 -5.91 -7.46
CA GLU A 15 -6.46 -4.76 -7.12
C GLU A 15 -5.82 -3.82 -6.08
N VAL A 16 -4.67 -4.18 -5.51
CA VAL A 16 -4.05 -3.44 -4.40
C VAL A 16 -3.74 -1.99 -4.77
N THR A 17 -3.22 -1.76 -5.98
CA THR A 17 -2.91 -0.41 -6.45
C THR A 17 -4.17 0.42 -6.62
N TYR A 18 -5.24 -0.17 -7.17
CA TYR A 18 -6.53 0.48 -7.34
C TYR A 18 -7.14 0.92 -5.99
N TRP A 19 -7.14 0.05 -4.98
CA TRP A 19 -7.67 0.41 -3.66
C TRP A 19 -6.91 1.59 -3.05
N HIS A 20 -5.59 1.63 -3.19
CA HIS A 20 -4.78 2.72 -2.64
C HIS A 20 -4.87 4.01 -3.45
N PHE A 21 -5.08 3.96 -4.77
CA PHE A 21 -5.41 5.16 -5.55
C PHE A 21 -6.76 5.77 -5.15
N ALA A 22 -7.76 4.92 -4.89
CA ALA A 22 -9.06 5.37 -4.40
C ALA A 22 -8.95 5.99 -2.99
N TRP A 23 -8.19 5.34 -2.10
CA TRP A 23 -7.92 5.85 -0.75
C TRP A 23 -7.14 7.18 -0.76
N TYR A 24 -6.07 7.28 -1.56
CA TYR A 24 -5.32 8.53 -1.75
C TYR A 24 -6.24 9.68 -2.21
N SER A 25 -7.11 9.40 -3.19
CA SER A 25 -8.07 10.38 -3.70
C SER A 25 -9.08 10.84 -2.64
N GLN A 26 -9.46 9.96 -1.70
CA GLN A 26 -10.31 10.33 -0.56
C GLN A 26 -9.58 11.25 0.42
N ILE A 27 -8.28 11.04 0.65
CA ILE A 27 -7.44 11.91 1.47
C ILE A 27 -7.34 13.29 0.81
N MET A 28 -7.03 13.34 -0.49
CA MET A 28 -6.98 14.61 -1.24
C MET A 28 -8.30 15.38 -1.16
N ALA A 29 -9.43 14.69 -1.36
CA ALA A 29 -10.74 15.29 -1.24
C ALA A 29 -11.04 15.76 0.20
N ALA A 30 -10.58 15.02 1.22
CA ALA A 30 -10.69 15.47 2.60
C ALA A 30 -9.92 16.78 2.77
N LEU A 31 -8.62 16.81 2.39
CA LEU A 31 -7.74 17.99 2.49
C LEU A 31 -8.33 19.21 1.77
N LEU A 32 -8.91 19.07 0.58
CA LEU A 32 -9.46 20.20 -0.18
C LEU A 32 -10.81 20.71 0.34
N PHE A 33 -11.69 19.84 0.83
CA PHE A 33 -13.10 20.18 1.06
C PHE A 33 -13.56 20.14 2.53
N GLU A 34 -12.64 20.16 3.50
CA GLU A 34 -12.92 20.16 4.94
C GLU A 34 -13.86 19.04 5.42
N LYS A 35 -13.89 17.91 4.68
CA LYS A 35 -14.70 16.77 5.09
C LYS A 35 -13.94 15.93 6.11
N THR A 36 -14.47 15.85 7.33
CA THR A 36 -14.07 14.88 8.35
C THR A 36 -14.53 13.48 7.94
N LYS A 37 -13.88 12.91 6.92
CA LYS A 37 -14.03 11.48 6.62
C LYS A 37 -13.08 10.68 7.49
N HIS A 38 -13.60 9.59 8.04
CA HIS A 38 -12.77 8.56 8.67
C HIS A 38 -11.87 7.96 7.58
N ILE A 39 -10.56 8.15 7.71
CA ILE A 39 -9.56 7.57 6.81
C ILE A 39 -9.13 6.27 7.48
N GLN A 40 -9.30 5.16 6.76
CA GLN A 40 -8.93 3.83 7.24
C GLN A 40 -7.43 3.78 7.58
N GLY A 41 -7.09 3.25 8.75
CA GLY A 41 -5.71 3.01 9.16
C GLY A 41 -5.10 1.75 8.54
N HIS A 42 -3.77 1.61 8.65
CA HIS A 42 -2.99 0.47 8.16
C HIS A 42 -3.57 -0.93 8.48
N PRO A 43 -4.00 -1.25 9.72
CA PRO A 43 -4.53 -2.59 10.04
C PRO A 43 -5.97 -2.81 9.56
N GLU A 44 -6.68 -1.75 9.16
CA GLU A 44 -8.08 -1.81 8.74
C GLU A 44 -8.23 -1.88 7.23
N CYS A 45 -7.15 -1.62 6.46
CA CYS A 45 -7.21 -1.69 5.02
C CYS A 45 -7.22 -3.16 4.55
N LYS A 46 -7.98 -3.43 3.48
CA LYS A 46 -8.13 -4.77 2.87
C LYS A 46 -6.77 -5.40 2.53
N PHE A 47 -5.83 -4.58 2.05
CA PHE A 47 -4.49 -5.02 1.72
C PHE A 47 -3.66 -5.42 2.95
N GLY A 48 -3.71 -4.64 4.03
CA GLY A 48 -3.02 -4.93 5.28
C GLY A 48 -3.47 -6.28 5.87
N GLN A 49 -4.76 -6.57 5.81
CA GLN A 49 -5.31 -7.86 6.25
C GLN A 49 -4.79 -9.03 5.39
N PHE A 50 -4.82 -8.86 4.06
CA PHE A 50 -4.32 -9.83 3.11
C PHE A 50 -2.81 -10.08 3.28
N ILE A 51 -1.99 -9.04 3.18
CA ILE A 51 -0.53 -9.17 3.14
C ILE A 51 0.06 -9.73 4.43
N ASN A 52 -0.58 -9.50 5.58
CA ASN A 52 -0.16 -10.04 6.87
C ASN A 52 -0.45 -11.54 7.03
N GLN A 53 -1.45 -12.06 6.30
CA GLN A 53 -1.81 -13.48 6.30
C GLN A 53 -1.08 -14.26 5.19
N THR A 54 -0.58 -13.56 4.17
CA THR A 54 0.17 -14.16 3.07
C THR A 54 1.52 -14.72 3.54
N GLN A 55 1.74 -16.01 3.29
CA GLN A 55 3.03 -16.66 3.50
C GLN A 55 4.08 -16.01 2.58
N ILE A 56 5.25 -15.64 3.11
CA ILE A 56 6.31 -15.06 2.28
C ILE A 56 7.19 -16.19 1.70
N PRO A 57 7.23 -16.38 0.37
CA PRO A 57 8.20 -17.28 -0.25
C PRO A 57 9.62 -16.73 -0.10
N ALA A 58 10.58 -17.59 0.22
CA ALA A 58 11.97 -17.17 0.47
C ALA A 58 12.60 -16.42 -0.71
N ALA A 59 12.22 -16.78 -1.94
CA ALA A 59 12.74 -16.19 -3.17
C ALA A 59 12.26 -14.75 -3.42
N GLN A 60 11.19 -14.29 -2.77
CA GLN A 60 10.67 -12.92 -2.93
C GLN A 60 10.60 -12.17 -1.59
N LYS A 61 11.38 -12.61 -0.59
CA LYS A 61 11.30 -12.06 0.77
C LYS A 61 11.59 -10.56 0.80
N GLU A 62 12.51 -10.10 -0.03
CA GLU A 62 12.91 -8.69 -0.12
C GLU A 62 11.77 -7.84 -0.66
N GLU A 63 11.14 -8.24 -1.77
CA GLU A 63 10.03 -7.52 -2.39
C GLU A 63 8.80 -7.49 -1.48
N PHE A 64 8.50 -8.59 -0.79
CA PHE A 64 7.42 -8.64 0.20
C PHE A 64 7.66 -7.67 1.37
N ASN A 65 8.89 -7.64 1.89
CA ASN A 65 9.24 -6.73 2.98
C ASN A 65 9.17 -5.27 2.53
N ALA A 66 9.71 -4.93 1.35
CA ALA A 66 9.64 -3.58 0.81
C ALA A 66 8.20 -3.07 0.69
N VAL A 67 7.29 -3.90 0.18
CA VAL A 67 5.86 -3.55 0.09
C VAL A 67 5.24 -3.35 1.48
N ARG A 68 5.54 -4.21 2.45
CA ARG A 68 5.01 -4.09 3.82
C ARG A 68 5.51 -2.82 4.52
N ASP A 69 6.80 -2.54 4.41
CA ASP A 69 7.42 -1.38 5.05
C ASP A 69 6.88 -0.07 4.45
N LEU A 70 6.79 0.02 3.12
CA LEU A 70 6.23 1.18 2.43
C LEU A 70 4.73 1.36 2.72
N HIS A 71 3.98 0.27 2.80
CA HIS A 71 2.56 0.31 3.15
C HIS A 71 2.35 0.90 4.55
N GLN A 72 3.14 0.47 5.54
CA GLN A 72 3.08 1.02 6.88
C GLN A 72 3.45 2.51 6.90
N GLN A 73 4.59 2.88 6.32
CA GLN A 73 5.07 4.26 6.28
C GLN A 73 4.06 5.20 5.61
N MET A 74 3.47 4.79 4.49
CA MET A 74 2.46 5.57 3.77
C MET A 74 1.22 5.83 4.63
N HIS A 75 0.72 4.83 5.36
CA HIS A 75 -0.41 5.01 6.27
C HIS A 75 -0.07 5.91 7.47
N GLU A 76 1.15 5.79 8.01
CA GLU A 76 1.63 6.63 9.11
C GLU A 76 1.76 8.09 8.68
N SER A 77 2.33 8.35 7.49
CA SER A 77 2.45 9.68 6.91
C SER A 77 1.08 10.29 6.59
N ALA A 78 0.14 9.51 6.04
CA ALA A 78 -1.24 9.96 5.86
C ALA A 78 -1.91 10.37 7.18
N ARG A 79 -1.66 9.62 8.27
CA ARG A 79 -2.19 9.95 9.60
C ARG A 79 -1.59 11.26 10.11
N ALA A 80 -0.28 11.47 9.94
CA ALA A 80 0.40 12.71 10.33
C ALA A 80 -0.16 13.91 9.56
N LEU A 81 -0.31 13.77 8.23
CA LEU A 81 -0.87 14.78 7.34
C LEU A 81 -2.28 15.22 7.75
N MET A 82 -3.11 14.27 8.16
CA MET A 82 -4.47 14.57 8.61
C MET A 82 -4.51 15.19 10.00
N ALA A 83 -3.50 14.93 10.84
CA ALA A 83 -3.41 15.50 12.18
C ALA A 83 -2.98 16.98 12.15
N THR A 84 -2.01 17.35 11.29
CA THR A 84 -1.51 18.74 11.22
C THR A 84 -2.58 19.74 10.78
N ARG A 85 -3.55 19.28 10.00
CA ARG A 85 -4.68 20.11 9.58
C ARG A 85 -5.57 20.61 10.73
N ASN A 86 -5.66 19.88 11.85
CA ASN A 86 -6.53 20.26 12.96
C ASN A 86 -6.11 21.57 13.63
N ASP A 87 -4.84 22.00 13.47
CA ASP A 87 -4.29 23.16 14.18
C ASP A 87 -4.12 24.41 13.29
N SER A 88 -3.97 24.27 11.97
CA SER A 88 -3.63 25.39 11.06
C SER A 88 -4.60 25.59 9.87
N LYS A 89 -5.60 24.71 9.68
CA LYS A 89 -6.47 24.61 8.48
C LYS A 89 -5.77 24.29 7.15
N GLU A 90 -4.46 24.47 7.07
CA GLU A 90 -3.62 24.10 5.93
C GLU A 90 -2.81 22.84 6.24
N ALA A 91 -2.64 21.96 5.25
CA ALA A 91 -1.75 20.82 5.38
C ALA A 91 -0.29 21.29 5.33
N GLU A 92 0.57 20.74 6.18
CA GLU A 92 2.00 21.00 6.15
C GLU A 92 2.61 20.44 4.85
N GLU A 93 3.24 21.30 4.06
CA GLU A 93 3.74 20.98 2.71
C GLU A 93 4.76 19.83 2.72
N GLU A 94 5.67 19.82 3.69
CA GLU A 94 6.68 18.76 3.83
C GLU A 94 6.03 17.38 4.06
N ILE A 95 5.03 17.31 4.94
CA ILE A 95 4.31 16.06 5.24
C ILE A 95 3.46 15.63 4.04
N PHE A 96 2.87 16.58 3.32
CA PHE A 96 2.14 16.29 2.08
C PHE A 96 3.05 15.68 1.01
N GLN A 97 4.26 16.23 0.87
CA GLN A 97 5.23 15.74 -0.10
C GLN A 97 5.75 14.35 0.27
N GLU A 98 6.05 14.11 1.54
CA GLU A 98 6.41 12.79 2.05
C GLU A 98 5.32 11.75 1.77
N PHE A 99 4.05 12.07 2.08
CA PHE A 99 2.93 11.18 1.81
C PHE A 99 2.79 10.85 0.32
N SER A 100 2.93 11.86 -0.54
CA SER A 100 2.83 11.70 -1.99
C SER A 100 3.97 10.85 -2.57
N GLU A 101 5.18 11.01 -2.03
CA GLU A 101 6.35 10.20 -2.40
C GLU A 101 6.18 8.75 -1.96
N LEU A 102 5.76 8.52 -0.71
CA LEU A 102 5.49 7.18 -0.18
C LEU A 102 4.42 6.43 -0.97
N GLN A 103 3.34 7.11 -1.38
CA GLN A 103 2.33 6.51 -2.25
C GLN A 103 2.91 6.07 -3.60
N SER A 104 3.81 6.88 -4.18
CA SER A 104 4.47 6.57 -5.46
C SER A 104 5.43 5.39 -5.32
N LEU A 105 6.23 5.37 -4.25
CA LEU A 105 7.15 4.27 -3.93
C LEU A 105 6.40 2.97 -3.64
N PHE A 106 5.30 3.04 -2.89
CA PHE A 106 4.45 1.89 -2.60
C PHE A 106 3.86 1.29 -3.88
N ALA A 107 3.33 2.11 -4.79
CA ALA A 107 2.83 1.65 -6.08
C ALA A 107 3.92 0.99 -6.94
N ALA A 108 5.13 1.56 -6.95
CA ALA A 108 6.28 0.97 -7.65
C ALA A 108 6.68 -0.40 -7.06
N ALA A 109 6.74 -0.51 -5.73
CA ALA A 109 7.05 -1.76 -5.03
C ALA A 109 5.98 -2.83 -5.29
N CYS A 110 4.70 -2.47 -5.30
CA CYS A 110 3.62 -3.39 -5.65
C CYS A 110 3.79 -3.96 -7.06
N ASN A 111 4.10 -3.12 -8.05
CA ASN A 111 4.35 -3.56 -9.42
C ASN A 111 5.59 -4.47 -9.51
N ALA A 112 6.66 -4.17 -8.77
CA ALA A 112 7.85 -4.99 -8.72
C ALA A 112 7.56 -6.39 -8.15
N LEU A 113 6.81 -6.46 -7.04
CA LEU A 113 6.41 -7.72 -6.42
C LEU A 113 5.50 -8.54 -7.33
N LEU A 114 4.50 -7.92 -7.94
CA LEU A 114 3.58 -8.58 -8.87
C LEU A 114 4.34 -9.17 -10.08
N ARG A 115 5.27 -8.40 -10.66
CA ARG A 115 6.14 -8.87 -11.74
C ARG A 115 6.98 -10.06 -11.30
N ALA A 116 7.60 -10.00 -10.12
CA ALA A 116 8.41 -11.10 -9.59
C ALA A 116 7.58 -12.38 -9.41
N ALA A 117 6.36 -12.25 -8.86
CA ALA A 117 5.43 -13.37 -8.68
C ALA A 117 5.01 -13.99 -10.03
N ILE A 118 4.63 -13.18 -11.03
CA ILE A 118 4.26 -13.65 -12.38
C ILE A 118 5.42 -14.40 -13.03
N MET A 119 6.63 -13.85 -12.96
CA MET A 119 7.82 -14.47 -13.56
C MET A 119 8.16 -15.81 -12.91
N THR A 120 7.99 -15.94 -11.59
CA THR A 120 8.19 -17.22 -10.90
C THR A 120 7.09 -18.22 -11.22
N TYR A 121 5.83 -17.78 -11.27
CA TYR A 121 4.71 -18.65 -11.65
C TYR A 121 4.91 -19.22 -13.07
N ALA A 122 5.26 -18.37 -14.03
CA ALA A 122 5.52 -18.79 -15.42
C ALA A 122 6.66 -19.81 -15.52
N LYS A 123 7.74 -19.66 -14.73
CA LYS A 123 8.84 -20.64 -14.66
C LYS A 123 8.42 -21.98 -14.09
N ASN A 124 7.45 -22.00 -13.18
CA ASN A 124 6.96 -23.24 -12.56
C ASN A 124 6.00 -24.03 -13.46
N LEU A 125 5.46 -23.40 -14.51
CA LEU A 125 4.59 -24.04 -15.51
C LEU A 125 5.36 -24.61 -16.71
N ALA A 126 6.61 -24.18 -16.91
CA ALA A 126 7.48 -24.58 -18.03
C ALA A 126 8.31 -25.83 -17.67
#